data_AF-A0AAD2JI79-F1
#
_entry.id   AF-A0AAD2JI79-F1
#
_cell.length_a   1.000
_cell.length_b   1.000
_cell.length_c   1.000
_cell.angle_alpha   90.00
_cell.angle_beta   90.00
_cell.angle_gamma   90.00
#
_symmetry.space_group_name_H-M   'P 1'
#
loop_
_entity.id
_entity.type
_entity.pdbx_description
1 polymer ?
#
loop_
_entity_poly.entity_id
_entity_poly.type
_entity_poly.pdbx_seq_one_letter_code
_entity_poly.pdbx_strand_id
1 'polypeptide(L)'
;MRAALRSLCEKGAEALKPQKILKPSVQIESHIAQPAKQIWRSPIVSKRVANTIRKKALRDGTYGSFDTETGAGWEPGWDLVLKSSQYRVSRYGGILPPKKTSRERSREERAGELEEHLESRMEKIEEYYTEKEESRVQDMSFEAQYKRLLRSGSK
;
A
#
# COMPACT_ATOMS: atom_id res chain seq x y z
N MET A 1 33.47 -8.33 17.69
CA MET A 1 33.19 -9.62 17.01
C MET A 1 33.42 -10.83 17.92
N ARG A 2 34.51 -10.91 18.69
CA ARG A 2 34.77 -12.04 19.62
C ARG A 2 33.62 -12.38 20.57
N ALA A 3 32.93 -11.38 21.13
CA ALA A 3 31.76 -11.60 21.97
C ALA A 3 30.59 -12.27 21.21
N ALA A 4 30.36 -11.88 19.96
CA ALA A 4 29.33 -12.48 19.12
C ALA A 4 29.67 -13.93 18.74
N LEU A 5 30.95 -14.22 18.48
CA LEU A 5 31.41 -15.60 18.24
C LEU A 5 31.19 -16.47 19.46
N ARG A 6 31.52 -15.99 20.67
CA ARG A 6 31.22 -16.70 21.93
C ARG A 6 29.73 -16.99 22.07
N SER A 7 28.88 -15.99 21.84
CA SER A 7 27.42 -16.19 21.89
C SER A 7 26.91 -17.19 20.83
N LEU A 8 27.54 -17.25 19.66
CA LEU A 8 27.22 -18.26 18.64
C LEU A 8 27.73 -19.65 19.03
N CYS A 9 28.89 -19.76 19.69
CA CYS A 9 29.39 -21.04 20.19
C CYS A 9 28.49 -21.60 21.30
N GLU A 10 28.01 -20.74 22.20
CA GLU A 10 27.18 -21.14 23.34
C GLU A 10 25.73 -21.47 22.94
N LYS A 11 25.15 -20.71 22.00
CA LYS A 11 23.69 -20.73 21.72
C LYS A 11 23.34 -21.02 20.26
N GLY A 12 24.34 -21.11 19.38
CA GLY A 12 24.15 -21.38 17.96
C GLY A 12 23.13 -20.44 17.30
N ALA A 13 22.18 -21.04 16.58
CA ALA A 13 21.12 -20.34 15.87
C ALA A 13 20.22 -19.47 16.78
N GLU A 14 20.10 -19.79 18.07
CA GLU A 14 19.24 -19.03 18.99
C GLU A 14 19.78 -17.63 19.27
N ALA A 15 21.09 -17.44 19.21
CA ALA A 15 21.71 -16.13 19.37
C ALA A 15 21.31 -15.14 18.26
N LEU A 16 20.89 -15.66 17.10
CA LEU A 16 20.49 -14.89 15.92
C LEU A 16 18.98 -14.61 15.87
N LYS A 17 18.19 -15.31 16.67
CA LYS A 17 16.73 -15.17 16.71
C LYS A 17 16.30 -14.19 17.81
N PRO A 18 15.24 -13.38 17.58
CA PRO A 18 14.65 -12.60 18.66
C PRO A 18 14.07 -13.53 19.73
N GLN A 19 14.21 -13.14 20.99
CA GLN A 19 13.78 -13.95 22.12
C GLN A 19 12.52 -13.37 22.76
N LYS A 20 11.56 -14.24 23.08
CA LYS A 20 10.35 -13.86 23.80
C LYS A 20 10.61 -14.00 25.30
N ILE A 21 10.52 -12.89 26.04
CA ILE A 21 10.79 -12.87 27.48
C ILE A 21 9.53 -12.42 28.22
N LEU A 22 9.24 -13.09 29.32
CA LEU A 22 8.18 -12.68 30.25
C LEU A 22 8.76 -11.63 31.20
N LYS A 23 8.30 -10.38 31.09
CA LYS A 23 8.64 -9.35 32.08
C LYS A 23 7.76 -9.61 33.32
N PRO A 24 8.36 -9.88 34.50
CA PRO A 24 7.58 -10.11 35.71
C PRO A 24 6.79 -8.86 36.09
N SER A 25 5.69 -9.05 36.81
CA SER A 25 4.92 -7.93 37.37
C SER A 25 5.75 -7.19 38.41
N VAL A 26 5.65 -5.87 38.40
CA VAL A 26 6.26 -5.03 39.44
C VAL A 26 5.17 -4.71 40.45
N GLN A 27 5.33 -5.18 41.68
CA GLN A 27 4.48 -4.84 42.81
C GLN A 27 5.18 -3.76 43.63
N ILE A 28 4.44 -2.72 44.00
CA ILE A 28 4.89 -1.70 44.95
C ILE A 28 3.91 -1.81 46.11
N GLU A 29 4.44 -2.19 47.27
CA GLU A 29 3.64 -2.52 48.46
C GLU A 29 2.59 -3.61 48.15
N SER A 30 1.30 -3.26 48.20
CA SER A 30 0.16 -4.16 47.95
C SER A 30 -0.49 -3.98 46.58
N HIS A 31 0.03 -3.09 45.72
CA HIS A 31 -0.55 -2.77 44.42
C HIS A 31 0.32 -3.27 43.26
N ILE A 32 -0.34 -3.80 42.22
CA ILE A 32 0.31 -4.21 40.97
C ILE A 32 0.53 -2.94 40.12
N ALA A 33 1.74 -2.38 40.18
CA ALA A 33 2.11 -1.20 39.42
C ALA A 33 2.27 -1.50 37.91
N GLN A 34 2.75 -2.70 37.56
CA GLN A 34 2.80 -3.17 36.17
C GLN A 34 2.45 -4.66 36.10
N PRO A 35 1.46 -5.08 35.29
CA PRO A 35 1.17 -6.48 35.09
C PRO A 35 2.29 -7.18 34.30
N ALA A 36 2.40 -8.49 34.49
CA ALA A 36 3.35 -9.30 33.73
C ALA A 36 3.01 -9.23 32.24
N LYS A 37 4.01 -8.94 31.39
CA LYS A 37 3.81 -8.81 29.94
C LYS A 37 4.89 -9.51 29.15
N GLN A 38 4.50 -10.04 28.00
CA GLN A 38 5.43 -10.68 27.08
C GLN A 38 6.11 -9.60 26.25
N ILE A 39 7.44 -9.59 26.23
CA ILE A 39 8.26 -8.63 25.49
C ILE A 39 9.19 -9.39 24.56
N TRP A 40 9.28 -8.94 23.32
CA TRP A 40 10.28 -9.41 22.38
C TRP A 40 11.59 -8.67 22.59
N ARG A 41 12.66 -9.40 22.89
CA ARG A 41 14.02 -8.86 22.89
C ARG A 41 14.67 -9.06 21.52
N SER A 42 15.52 -8.12 21.16
CA SER A 42 16.40 -8.24 20.01
C SER A 42 17.31 -9.46 20.14
N PRO A 43 17.78 -10.04 19.02
CA PRO A 43 18.75 -11.12 19.05
C PRO A 43 20.03 -10.69 19.76
N ILE A 44 20.71 -11.67 20.38
CA ILE A 44 21.97 -11.46 21.11
C ILE A 44 23.05 -10.96 20.16
N VAL A 45 23.11 -11.54 18.96
CA VAL A 45 24.01 -11.10 17.88
C VAL A 45 23.21 -10.28 16.88
N SER A 46 23.65 -9.04 16.66
CA SER A 46 22.99 -8.16 15.70
C SER A 46 23.17 -8.65 14.26
N LYS A 47 22.16 -8.38 13.42
CA LYS A 47 22.15 -8.78 12.00
C LYS A 47 23.40 -8.33 11.23
N ARG A 48 23.91 -7.13 11.51
CA ARG A 48 25.12 -6.60 10.86
C ARG A 48 26.35 -7.44 11.22
N VAL A 49 26.51 -7.77 12.50
CA VAL A 49 27.66 -8.55 12.98
C VAL A 49 27.58 -9.98 12.45
N ALA A 50 26.41 -10.60 12.50
CA ALA A 50 26.14 -11.91 11.90
C ALA A 50 26.52 -11.95 10.41
N ASN A 51 26.08 -10.95 9.63
CA ASN A 51 26.42 -10.84 8.21
C ASN A 51 27.92 -10.67 7.96
N THR A 52 28.64 -9.96 8.83
CA THR A 52 30.11 -9.83 8.72
C THR A 52 30.79 -11.18 8.94
N ILE A 53 30.35 -11.95 9.96
CA ILE A 53 30.89 -13.28 10.25
C ILE A 53 30.60 -14.24 9.09
N ARG A 54 29.35 -14.26 8.60
CA ARG A 54 28.94 -15.04 7.43
C ARG A 54 29.78 -14.72 6.19
N LYS A 55 30.00 -13.43 5.90
CA LYS A 55 30.85 -13.01 4.77
C LYS A 55 32.30 -13.45 4.94
N LYS A 56 32.81 -13.45 6.17
CA LYS A 56 34.15 -13.95 6.47
C LYS A 56 34.24 -15.46 6.24
N ALA A 57 33.29 -16.23 6.75
CA ALA A 57 33.23 -17.67 6.53
C ALA A 57 33.16 -18.05 5.03
N LEU A 58 32.38 -17.29 4.24
CA LEU A 58 32.33 -17.47 2.78
C LEU A 58 33.67 -17.18 2.09
N ARG A 59 34.44 -16.18 2.56
CA ARG A 59 35.77 -15.86 2.02
C ARG A 59 36.80 -16.93 2.39
N ASP A 60 36.70 -17.43 3.62
CA ASP A 60 37.65 -18.39 4.18
C ASP A 60 37.32 -19.84 3.79
N GLY A 61 36.22 -20.08 3.06
CA GLY A 61 35.78 -21.42 2.64
C GLY A 61 35.18 -22.27 3.76
N THR A 62 34.89 -21.68 4.92
CA THR A 62 34.35 -22.35 6.11
C THR A 62 32.83 -22.23 6.23
N TYR A 63 32.14 -21.93 5.12
CA TYR A 63 30.67 -21.92 5.08
C TYR A 63 30.16 -23.35 4.87
N GLY A 64 29.32 -23.84 5.77
CA GLY A 64 28.81 -25.22 5.75
C GLY A 64 29.10 -25.99 7.04
N SER A 65 30.25 -25.73 7.66
CA SER A 65 30.65 -26.26 8.96
C SER A 65 30.90 -25.13 9.95
N PHE A 66 30.60 -25.34 11.23
CA PHE A 66 30.93 -24.40 12.29
C PHE A 66 31.71 -25.12 13.38
N ASP A 67 32.92 -24.67 13.61
CA ASP A 67 33.80 -25.21 14.64
C ASP A 67 33.56 -24.46 15.95
N THR A 68 33.00 -25.15 16.94
CA THR A 68 32.69 -24.57 18.25
C THR A 68 33.93 -24.22 19.07
N GLU A 69 35.06 -24.89 18.82
CA GLU A 69 36.32 -24.66 19.52
C GLU A 69 37.03 -23.39 19.04
N THR A 70 37.09 -23.19 17.72
CA THR A 70 37.76 -22.03 17.12
C THR A 70 36.81 -20.86 16.89
N GLY A 71 35.49 -21.11 16.90
CA GLY A 71 34.46 -20.16 16.51
C GLY A 71 34.55 -19.77 15.03
N ALA A 72 35.19 -20.61 14.21
CA ALA A 72 35.33 -20.40 12.77
C ALA A 72 34.17 -21.05 12.02
N GLY A 73 33.79 -20.44 10.90
CA GLY A 73 32.77 -20.96 10.01
C GLY A 73 31.37 -20.40 10.22
N TRP A 74 30.43 -20.97 9.47
CA TRP A 74 29.02 -20.55 9.47
C TRP A 74 28.12 -21.68 9.00
N GLU A 75 27.11 -22.02 9.79
CA GLU A 75 26.13 -23.04 9.40
C GLU A 75 25.05 -22.48 8.47
N PRO A 76 24.70 -23.17 7.37
CA PRO A 76 23.63 -22.73 6.47
C PRO A 76 22.27 -22.61 7.16
N GLY A 77 22.00 -23.42 8.20
CA GLY A 77 20.77 -23.36 8.98
C GLY A 77 20.57 -22.07 9.77
N TRP A 78 21.63 -21.26 9.94
CA TRP A 78 21.56 -19.95 10.58
C TRP A 78 21.12 -18.85 9.62
N ASP A 79 21.14 -19.11 8.31
CA ASP A 79 20.60 -18.18 7.34
C ASP A 79 19.06 -18.14 7.47
N LEU A 80 18.55 -16.94 7.69
CA LEU A 80 17.11 -16.71 7.64
C LEU A 80 16.66 -16.92 6.19
N VAL A 81 16.02 -18.06 5.93
CA VAL A 81 15.29 -18.28 4.67
C VAL A 81 14.18 -17.23 4.65
N LEU A 82 14.39 -16.17 3.88
CA LEU A 82 13.37 -15.18 3.61
C LEU A 82 12.25 -15.91 2.85
N LYS A 83 11.19 -16.29 3.56
CA LYS A 83 9.98 -16.79 2.92
C LYS A 83 9.49 -15.68 2.00
N SER A 84 9.59 -15.91 0.69
CA SER A 84 9.24 -14.97 -0.36
C SER A 84 7.79 -14.46 -0.28
N SER A 85 6.94 -15.10 0.53
CA SER A 85 5.54 -14.73 0.72
C SER A 85 5.33 -13.34 1.29
N GLN A 86 6.20 -12.85 2.19
CA GLN A 86 6.11 -11.49 2.75
C GLN A 86 6.85 -10.43 1.92
N TYR A 87 7.78 -10.86 1.07
CA TYR A 87 8.51 -10.01 0.13
C TYR A 87 8.01 -10.22 -1.30
N ARG A 88 6.69 -10.06 -1.51
CA ARG A 88 6.16 -9.65 -2.84
C ARG A 88 6.66 -8.27 -3.26
N VAL A 89 7.38 -7.58 -2.40
CA VAL A 89 8.29 -6.50 -2.80
C VAL A 89 9.59 -7.14 -3.28
N SER A 90 9.53 -7.88 -4.40
CA SER A 90 10.71 -7.82 -5.26
C SER A 90 10.94 -6.34 -5.54
N ARG A 91 12.20 -5.90 -5.59
CA ARG A 91 12.52 -4.57 -6.14
C ARG A 91 11.87 -4.37 -7.54
N TYR A 92 11.52 -5.51 -8.16
CA TYR A 92 10.66 -5.68 -9.32
C TYR A 92 9.55 -6.69 -9.01
N GLY A 93 8.64 -6.35 -8.08
CA GLY A 93 7.38 -7.07 -7.77
C GLY A 93 6.93 -7.85 -8.99
N GLY A 94 7.12 -9.18 -9.02
CA GLY A 94 7.08 -10.00 -10.24
C GLY A 94 6.15 -9.40 -11.28
N ILE A 95 6.74 -8.83 -12.35
CA ILE A 95 6.25 -7.67 -13.11
C ILE A 95 4.71 -7.64 -13.17
N LEU A 96 4.11 -7.02 -12.16
CA LEU A 96 2.68 -6.74 -12.19
C LEU A 96 2.48 -5.57 -13.16
N PRO A 97 1.48 -5.64 -14.05
CA PRO A 97 1.18 -4.50 -14.89
C PRO A 97 0.91 -3.29 -14.01
N PRO A 98 1.49 -2.12 -14.35
CA PRO A 98 1.29 -0.92 -13.56
C PRO A 98 -0.19 -0.53 -13.56
N LYS A 99 -0.64 0.08 -12.47
CA LYS A 99 -1.95 0.72 -12.45
C LYS A 99 -1.97 1.82 -13.51
N LYS A 100 -2.85 1.70 -14.50
CA LYS A 100 -3.12 2.74 -15.51
C LYS A 100 -3.53 4.06 -14.84
N THR A 101 -3.21 5.18 -15.48
CA THR A 101 -3.64 6.51 -14.99
C THR A 101 -5.16 6.63 -14.99
N SER A 102 -5.73 7.57 -14.24
CA SER A 102 -7.20 7.74 -14.24
C SER A 102 -7.75 8.03 -15.64
N ARG A 103 -7.01 8.78 -16.46
CA ARG A 103 -7.41 9.15 -17.82
C ARG A 103 -7.40 7.97 -18.78
N GLU A 104 -6.48 7.03 -18.60
CA GLU A 104 -6.39 5.80 -19.39
C GLU A 104 -7.50 4.81 -19.02
N ARG A 105 -7.89 4.77 -17.75
CA ARG A 105 -8.98 3.90 -17.28
C ARG A 105 -10.34 4.32 -17.82
N SER A 106 -10.64 5.62 -17.84
CA SER A 106 -11.93 6.16 -18.32
C SER A 106 -11.88 6.65 -19.78
N ARG A 107 -10.91 6.20 -20.58
CA ARG A 107 -10.79 6.67 -21.97
C ARG A 107 -11.90 6.12 -22.86
N GLU A 108 -12.20 4.83 -22.70
CA GLU A 108 -13.21 4.12 -23.50
C GLU A 108 -14.62 4.60 -23.12
N GLU A 109 -14.90 4.74 -21.83
CA GLU A 109 -16.16 5.30 -21.32
C GLU A 109 -16.44 6.70 -21.90
N ARG A 110 -15.46 7.60 -21.83
CA ARG A 110 -15.58 8.96 -22.41
C ARG A 110 -15.75 8.96 -23.93
N ALA A 111 -15.20 7.98 -24.63
CA ALA A 111 -15.39 7.86 -26.07
C ALA A 111 -16.83 7.43 -26.39
N GLY A 112 -17.37 6.46 -25.65
CA GLY A 112 -18.77 6.04 -25.78
C GLY A 112 -19.77 7.18 -25.49
N GLU A 113 -19.55 7.94 -24.42
CA GLU A 113 -20.38 9.13 -24.12
C GLU A 113 -20.35 10.17 -25.26
N LEU A 114 -19.19 10.36 -25.90
CA LEU A 114 -19.07 11.27 -27.03
C LEU A 114 -19.81 10.76 -28.27
N GLU A 115 -19.76 9.47 -28.54
CA GLU A 115 -20.48 8.84 -29.67
C GLU A 115 -22.00 8.97 -29.48
N GLU A 116 -22.52 8.65 -28.30
CA GLU A 116 -23.93 8.83 -27.95
C GLU A 116 -24.39 10.29 -28.06
N HIS A 117 -23.54 11.23 -27.63
CA HIS A 117 -23.81 12.66 -27.77
C HIS A 117 -23.81 13.14 -29.22
N LEU A 118 -23.05 12.50 -30.11
CA LEU A 118 -23.03 12.83 -31.53
C LEU A 118 -24.28 12.28 -32.24
N GLU A 119 -24.71 11.08 -31.88
CA GLU A 119 -25.93 10.47 -32.40
C GLU A 119 -27.18 11.28 -32.00
N SER A 120 -27.32 11.59 -30.71
CA SER A 120 -28.45 12.38 -30.19
C SER A 120 -28.41 13.88 -30.56
N ARG A 121 -27.38 14.33 -31.29
CA ARG A 121 -27.17 15.76 -31.53
C ARG A 121 -28.15 16.35 -32.52
N MET A 122 -28.50 15.59 -33.57
CA MET A 122 -29.42 16.05 -34.60
C MET A 122 -30.83 16.24 -34.02
N GLU A 123 -31.29 15.28 -33.23
CA GLU A 123 -32.58 15.36 -32.54
C GLU A 123 -32.65 16.57 -31.61
N LYS A 124 -31.63 16.80 -30.77
CA LYS A 124 -31.56 17.98 -29.89
C LYS A 124 -31.53 19.30 -30.65
N ILE A 125 -30.94 19.32 -31.84
CA ILE A 125 -30.92 20.51 -32.70
C ILE A 125 -32.34 20.78 -33.22
N GLU A 126 -33.03 19.75 -33.69
CA GLU A 126 -34.42 19.86 -34.17
C GLU A 126 -35.34 20.31 -33.04
N GLU A 127 -35.29 19.67 -31.87
CA GLU A 127 -36.03 20.05 -30.67
C GLU A 127 -35.81 21.52 -30.30
N TYR A 128 -34.55 21.99 -30.31
CA TYR A 128 -34.23 23.38 -30.03
C TYR A 128 -34.89 24.35 -31.02
N TYR A 129 -34.88 24.03 -32.31
CA TYR A 129 -35.49 24.88 -33.33
C TYR A 129 -37.02 24.86 -33.23
N THR A 130 -37.64 23.71 -32.97
CA THR A 130 -39.09 23.62 -32.78
C THR A 130 -39.55 24.38 -31.54
N GLU A 131 -38.87 24.22 -30.40
CA GLU A 131 -39.19 24.98 -29.17
C GLU A 131 -39.05 26.49 -29.38
N LYS A 132 -38.05 26.90 -30.16
CA LYS A 132 -37.83 28.31 -30.51
C LYS A 132 -38.92 28.86 -31.43
N GLU A 133 -39.42 28.07 -32.37
CA GLU A 133 -40.54 28.45 -33.21
C GLU A 133 -41.85 28.51 -32.43
N GLU A 134 -42.11 27.51 -31.59
CA GLU A 134 -43.29 27.45 -30.72
C GLU A 134 -43.34 28.62 -29.75
N SER A 135 -42.23 28.93 -29.07
CA SER A 135 -42.13 30.08 -28.18
C SER A 135 -42.37 31.40 -28.92
N ARG A 136 -41.85 31.54 -30.16
CA ARG A 136 -42.13 32.71 -31.01
C ARG A 136 -43.61 32.82 -31.38
N VAL A 137 -44.26 31.71 -31.72
CA VAL A 137 -45.70 31.67 -32.06
C VAL A 137 -46.54 31.98 -30.83
N GLN A 138 -46.20 31.43 -29.66
CA GLN A 138 -46.85 31.73 -28.39
C GLN A 138 -46.73 33.21 -28.03
N ASP A 139 -45.56 33.82 -28.23
CA ASP A 139 -45.34 35.26 -28.01
C ASP A 139 -46.18 36.15 -28.94
N MET A 140 -46.48 35.67 -30.14
CA MET A 140 -47.32 36.36 -31.13
C MET A 140 -48.81 36.05 -30.98
N SER A 141 -49.19 35.11 -30.11
CA SER A 141 -50.57 34.70 -29.91
C SER A 141 -51.46 35.82 -29.37
N PHE A 142 -52.75 35.74 -29.67
CA PHE A 142 -53.74 36.73 -29.20
C PHE A 142 -53.74 36.86 -27.68
N GLU A 143 -53.63 35.74 -26.95
CA GLU A 143 -53.55 35.77 -25.48
C GLU A 143 -52.29 36.48 -24.98
N ALA A 144 -51.13 36.26 -25.62
CA ALA A 144 -49.89 36.93 -25.24
C ALA A 144 -49.97 38.44 -25.54
N GLN A 145 -50.54 38.82 -26.69
CA GLN A 145 -50.78 40.22 -27.04
C GLN A 145 -51.78 40.88 -26.09
N TYR A 146 -52.88 40.21 -25.76
CA TYR A 146 -53.89 40.67 -24.81
C TYR A 146 -53.30 40.82 -23.39
N LYS A 147 -52.50 39.86 -22.92
CA LYS A 147 -51.76 39.95 -21.65
C LYS A 147 -50.76 41.12 -21.65
N ARG A 148 -50.10 41.41 -22.78
CA ARG A 148 -49.21 42.59 -22.92
C ARG A 148 -50.01 43.89 -22.84
N LEU A 149 -51.17 43.96 -23.50
CA LEU A 149 -52.08 45.11 -23.53
C LEU A 149 -52.61 45.44 -22.12
N LEU A 150 -53.05 44.43 -21.37
CA LEU A 150 -53.47 44.56 -19.97
C LEU A 150 -52.35 45.02 -19.05
N ARG A 151 -51.11 44.53 -19.26
CA ARG A 151 -49.93 45.00 -18.50
C ARG A 151 -49.53 46.43 -18.82
N SER A 152 -49.71 46.88 -20.07
CA SER A 152 -49.39 48.26 -20.48
C SER A 152 -50.45 49.29 -20.10
N GLY A 153 -51.71 48.89 -19.89
CA GLY A 153 -52.82 49.77 -19.53
C GLY A 153 -52.98 50.07 -18.04
N SER A 154 -52.12 49.51 -17.18
CA SER A 154 -52.15 49.67 -15.72
C SER A 154 -51.13 50.71 -15.21
N LYS A 155 -50.92 51.80 -15.94
CA LYS A 155 -50.16 52.98 -15.50
C LYS A 155 -51.02 54.22 -15.51
#